data_AF-A0A6N7XW76-F1
#
_entry.id   AF-A0A6N7XW76-F1
#
_cell.length_a   1.000
_cell.length_b   1.000
_cell.length_c   1.000
_cell.angle_alpha   90.00
_cell.angle_beta   90.00
_cell.angle_gamma   90.00
#
_symmetry.space_group_name_H-M   'P 1'
#
loop_
_entity.id
_entity.type
_entity.pdbx_description
1 polymer ?
#
loop_
_entity_poly.entity_id
_entity_poly.type
_entity_poly.pdbx_seq_one_letter_code
_entity_poly.pdbx_strand_id
1 'polypeptide(L)'
;MSNFYISIVQNFCIAFGVVVGGSVFAGIGAIITNNPPLRTMLNVAGSIKIWAVAIALGGTFSSFIIIDKGLIEGELKSIIKQMIYILIALLGANLGFSFIKLIQRSSEIWLK
;
A
#
# COMPACT_ATOMS: atom_id res chain seq x y z
N MET A 1 -5.99 6.67 -24.25
CA MET A 1 -6.17 5.93 -22.98
C MET A 1 -6.43 6.96 -21.90
N SER A 2 -7.56 6.90 -21.19
CA SER A 2 -7.93 7.98 -20.27
C SER A 2 -6.97 8.02 -19.07
N ASN A 3 -6.50 9.22 -18.70
CA ASN A 3 -5.54 9.45 -17.61
C ASN A 3 -5.95 8.77 -16.29
N PHE A 4 -7.24 8.52 -16.09
CA PHE A 4 -7.80 7.79 -14.96
C PHE A 4 -7.25 6.37 -14.80
N TYR A 5 -7.16 5.59 -15.90
CA TYR A 5 -6.64 4.22 -15.83
C TYR A 5 -5.14 4.20 -15.48
N ILE A 6 -4.38 5.18 -15.96
CA ILE A 6 -2.95 5.29 -15.66
C ILE A 6 -2.75 5.55 -14.17
N SER A 7 -3.49 6.52 -13.61
CA SER A 7 -3.44 6.82 -12.16
C SER A 7 -3.87 5.64 -11.30
N ILE A 8 -4.88 4.87 -11.72
CA ILE A 8 -5.31 3.64 -11.04
C ILE A 8 -4.14 2.65 -10.92
N VAL A 9 -3.50 2.34 -12.04
CA VAL A 9 -2.42 1.34 -12.08
C VAL A 9 -1.21 1.84 -11.30
N GLN A 10 -0.89 3.13 -11.39
CA GLN A 10 0.19 3.74 -10.60
C GLN A 10 -0.09 3.65 -9.10
N ASN A 11 -1.27 4.06 -8.64
CA ASN A 11 -1.62 4.02 -7.21
C ASN A 11 -1.58 2.59 -6.66
N PHE A 12 -2.03 1.62 -7.44
CA PHE A 12 -1.92 0.21 -7.10
C PHE A 12 -0.47 -0.24 -6.96
N CYS A 13 0.36 0.02 -7.97
CA CYS A 13 1.77 -0.39 -7.98
C CYS A 13 2.59 0.28 -6.88
N ILE A 14 2.33 1.57 -6.60
CA ILE A 14 2.99 2.31 -5.52
C ILE A 14 2.62 1.70 -4.17
N ALA A 15 1.32 1.51 -3.88
CA ALA A 15 0.89 0.94 -2.61
C ALA A 15 1.43 -0.49 -2.41
N PHE A 16 1.39 -1.32 -3.45
CA PHE A 16 1.97 -2.66 -3.43
C PHE A 16 3.49 -2.63 -3.15
N GLY A 17 4.22 -1.79 -3.89
CA GLY A 17 5.67 -1.65 -3.75
C GLY A 17 6.10 -1.16 -2.37
N VAL A 18 5.37 -0.19 -1.78
CA VAL A 18 5.65 0.29 -0.42
C VAL A 18 5.48 -0.83 0.60
N VAL A 19 4.41 -1.62 0.52
CA VAL A 19 4.17 -2.71 1.47
C VAL A 19 5.23 -3.81 1.33
N VAL A 20 5.52 -4.25 0.11
CA VAL A 20 6.50 -5.31 -0.14
C VAL A 20 7.92 -4.84 0.18
N GLY A 21 8.31 -3.65 -0.28
CA GLY A 21 9.64 -3.10 -0.02
C GLY A 21 9.88 -2.83 1.46
N GLY A 22 8.96 -2.12 2.13
CA GLY A 22 9.11 -1.77 3.55
C GLY A 22 9.19 -2.99 4.45
N SER A 23 8.39 -4.02 4.17
CA SER A 23 8.45 -5.28 4.92
C SER A 23 9.72 -6.08 4.65
N VAL A 24 10.19 -6.19 3.40
CA VAL A 24 11.44 -6.89 3.07
C VAL A 24 12.65 -6.23 3.73
N PHE A 25 12.77 -4.90 3.65
CA PHE A 25 13.85 -4.17 4.31
C PHE A 25 13.76 -4.24 5.84
N ALA A 26 12.54 -4.27 6.41
CA ALA A 26 12.38 -4.53 7.84
C ALA A 26 12.85 -5.93 8.25
N GLY A 27 12.67 -6.93 7.39
CA GLY A 27 13.25 -8.26 7.57
C GLY A 27 14.78 -8.25 7.60
N ILE A 28 15.41 -7.52 6.68
CA ILE A 28 16.88 -7.34 6.65
C ILE A 28 17.36 -6.63 7.93
N GLY A 29 16.68 -5.57 8.36
CA GLY A 29 16.98 -4.88 9.61
C GLY A 29 16.82 -5.79 10.85
N ALA A 30 15.86 -6.71 10.83
CA ALA A 30 15.69 -7.70 11.89
C ALA A 30 16.87 -8.68 11.97
N ILE A 31 17.44 -9.08 10.83
CA ILE A 31 18.65 -9.93 10.80
C ILE A 31 19.82 -9.22 11.48
N ILE A 32 20.03 -7.93 11.17
CA ILE A 32 21.11 -7.12 11.75
C ILE A 32 20.92 -6.93 13.26
N THR A 33 19.67 -6.79 13.71
CA THR A 33 19.32 -6.56 15.12
C THR A 33 19.07 -7.85 15.91
N ASN A 34 19.35 -9.02 15.32
CA ASN A 34 19.17 -10.34 15.94
C ASN A 34 17.72 -10.64 16.38
N ASN A 35 16.75 -10.08 15.67
CA ASN A 35 15.32 -10.31 15.86
C ASN A 35 14.78 -11.32 14.84
N PRO A 36 13.69 -12.05 15.14
CA PRO A 36 13.09 -13.01 14.21
C PRO A 36 12.60 -12.31 12.92
N PRO A 37 13.23 -12.54 11.76
CA PRO A 37 13.01 -11.72 10.56
C PRO A 37 11.59 -11.85 10.01
N LEU A 38 11.06 -13.08 9.95
CA LEU A 38 9.72 -13.39 9.45
C LEU A 38 8.62 -12.68 10.25
N ARG A 39 8.77 -12.62 11.58
CA ARG A 39 7.81 -11.97 12.47
C ARG A 39 7.84 -10.45 12.30
N THR A 40 9.02 -9.87 12.15
CA THR A 40 9.19 -8.44 11.90
C THR A 40 8.62 -8.04 10.54
N MET A 41 8.89 -8.82 9.49
CA MET A 41 8.33 -8.59 8.15
C MET A 41 6.80 -8.52 8.17
N LEU A 42 6.13 -9.46 8.85
CA LEU A 42 4.67 -9.47 8.97
C LEU A 42 4.13 -8.28 9.76
N ASN A 43 4.74 -7.98 10.91
CA ASN A 43 4.30 -6.87 11.76
C ASN A 43 4.37 -5.54 11.00
N VAL A 44 5.48 -5.33 10.29
CA VAL A 44 5.68 -4.12 9.48
C VAL A 44 4.73 -4.12 8.27
N ALA A 45 4.59 -5.25 7.55
CA ALA A 45 3.65 -5.34 6.44
C ALA A 45 2.20 -5.04 6.87
N GLY A 46 1.83 -5.37 8.11
CA GLY A 46 0.54 -5.07 8.70
C GLY A 46 0.33 -3.57 8.98
N SER A 47 1.33 -2.93 9.59
CA SER A 47 1.24 -1.53 10.04
C SER A 47 1.39 -0.51 8.91
N ILE A 48 2.14 -0.82 7.85
CA ILE A 48 2.41 0.13 6.77
C ILE A 48 1.32 0.19 5.70
N LYS A 49 0.26 -0.62 5.76
CA LYS A 49 -0.79 -0.62 4.71
C LYS A 49 -1.47 0.74 4.54
N ILE A 50 -1.82 1.38 5.65
CA ILE A 50 -2.49 2.69 5.63
C ILE A 50 -1.51 3.77 5.12
N TRP A 51 -0.25 3.69 5.53
CA TRP A 51 0.81 4.58 5.04
C TRP A 51 1.07 4.40 3.55
N ALA A 52 1.04 3.16 3.04
CA ALA A 52 1.17 2.86 1.62
C ALA A 52 0.05 3.50 0.78
N VAL A 53 -1.18 3.52 1.30
CA VAL A 53 -2.31 4.23 0.67
C VAL A 53 -2.05 5.74 0.63
N ALA A 54 -1.59 6.33 1.74
CA ALA A 54 -1.27 7.76 1.78
C ALA A 54 -0.15 8.16 0.79
N ILE A 55 0.87 7.32 0.65
CA ILE A 55 1.98 7.52 -0.31
C ILE A 55 1.48 7.38 -1.75
N ALA A 56 0.66 6.37 -2.05
CA ALA A 56 0.10 6.15 -3.38
C ALA A 56 -0.77 7.32 -3.87
N LEU A 57 -1.44 8.01 -2.94
CA LEU A 57 -2.29 9.16 -3.24
C LEU A 57 -1.51 10.48 -3.41
N GLY A 58 -0.17 10.43 -3.41
CA GLY A 58 0.71 11.60 -3.56
C GLY A 58 0.93 12.38 -2.26
N GLY A 59 0.70 11.74 -1.11
CA GLY A 59 0.63 12.41 0.18
C GLY A 59 -0.79 12.89 0.49
N THR A 60 -1.14 12.86 1.78
CA THR A 60 -2.48 13.12 2.30
C THR A 60 -3.04 14.46 1.80
N PHE A 61 -2.23 15.51 1.78
CA PHE A 61 -2.68 16.88 1.52
C PHE A 61 -3.12 17.17 0.08
N SER A 62 -2.45 16.64 -0.95
CA SER A 62 -2.80 16.95 -2.35
C SER A 62 -4.13 16.33 -2.77
N SER A 63 -4.42 15.12 -2.26
CA SER A 63 -5.69 14.44 -2.49
C SER A 63 -6.87 15.13 -1.77
N PHE A 64 -6.65 15.67 -0.57
CA PHE A 64 -7.68 16.43 0.15
C PHE A 64 -8.00 17.77 -0.52
N ILE A 65 -7.03 18.47 -1.11
CA ILE A 65 -7.26 19.75 -1.82
C ILE A 65 -8.18 19.56 -3.04
N ILE A 66 -8.09 18.40 -3.72
CA ILE A 66 -8.96 18.05 -4.86
C ILE A 66 -10.38 17.70 -4.37
N ILE A 67 -10.50 17.03 -3.23
CA ILE A 67 -11.79 16.80 -2.58
C ILE A 67 -12.42 18.14 -2.19
N ASP A 68 -11.66 19.06 -1.59
CA ASP A 68 -12.14 20.35 -1.10
C ASP A 68 -12.67 21.22 -2.25
N LYS A 69 -11.90 21.31 -3.35
CA LYS A 69 -12.35 22.02 -4.57
C LYS A 69 -13.58 21.37 -5.21
N GLY A 70 -13.62 20.03 -5.28
CA GLY A 70 -14.77 19.30 -5.85
C GLY A 70 -16.04 19.39 -5.00
N LEU A 71 -15.92 19.55 -3.68
CA LEU A 71 -17.05 19.72 -2.75
C LEU A 71 -17.65 21.13 -2.86
N ILE A 72 -16.79 22.13 -3.05
CA ILE A 72 -17.18 23.55 -3.20
C ILE A 72 -17.84 23.80 -4.57
N GLU A 73 -17.46 23.06 -5.61
CA GLU A 73 -18.02 23.19 -6.98
C GLU A 73 -19.21 22.24 -7.26
N GLY A 74 -19.56 21.33 -6.33
CA GLY A 74 -20.70 20.40 -6.48
C GLY A 74 -20.43 19.17 -7.36
N GLU A 75 -19.16 18.85 -7.64
CA GLU A 75 -18.78 17.72 -8.49
C GLU A 75 -18.72 16.39 -7.72
N LEU A 76 -19.88 15.79 -7.43
CA LEU A 76 -19.97 14.43 -6.83
C LEU A 76 -19.15 13.37 -7.57
N LYS A 77 -18.94 13.55 -8.89
CA LYS A 77 -18.08 12.68 -9.71
C LYS A 77 -16.61 12.67 -9.26
N SER A 78 -16.09 13.77 -8.71
CA SER A 78 -14.70 13.87 -8.26
C SER A 78 -14.48 13.04 -6.98
N ILE A 79 -15.42 13.12 -6.04
CA ILE A 79 -15.41 12.36 -4.78
C ILE A 79 -15.43 10.85 -5.03
N ILE A 80 -16.29 10.40 -5.96
CA ILE A 80 -16.39 8.98 -6.32
C ILE A 80 -15.07 8.48 -6.94
N LYS A 81 -14.42 9.27 -7.80
CA LYS A 81 -13.10 8.93 -8.35
C LYS A 81 -12.05 8.80 -7.24
N GLN A 82 -12.06 9.71 -6.28
CA GLN A 82 -11.13 9.65 -5.15
C GLN A 82 -11.32 8.39 -4.31
N MET A 83 -12.58 7.99 -4.06
CA MET A 83 -12.88 6.76 -3.33
C MET A 83 -12.40 5.52 -4.10
N ILE A 84 -12.57 5.50 -5.42
CA ILE A 84 -12.04 4.43 -6.27
C ILE A 84 -10.51 4.34 -6.18
N TYR A 85 -9.79 5.47 -6.20
CA TYR A 85 -8.34 5.47 -6.03
C TYR A 85 -7.88 4.92 -4.67
N ILE A 86 -8.58 5.28 -3.59
CA ILE A 86 -8.31 4.74 -2.24
C ILE A 86 -8.52 3.23 -2.21
N LEU A 87 -9.63 2.73 -2.76
CA LEU A 87 -9.93 1.30 -2.81
C LEU A 87 -8.86 0.53 -3.58
N ILE A 88 -8.40 1.06 -4.70
CA ILE A 88 -7.36 0.44 -5.53
C ILE A 88 -6.01 0.42 -4.82
N ALA A 89 -5.63 1.52 -4.15
CA ALA A 89 -4.42 1.56 -3.34
C ALA A 89 -4.50 0.56 -2.17
N LEU A 90 -5.66 0.44 -1.52
CA LEU A 90 -5.90 -0.50 -0.44
C LEU A 90 -5.80 -1.96 -0.93
N LEU A 91 -6.32 -2.26 -2.13
CA LEU A 91 -6.16 -3.56 -2.77
C LEU A 91 -4.68 -3.86 -3.04
N GLY A 92 -3.91 -2.90 -3.55
CA GLY A 92 -2.46 -3.03 -3.75
C GLY A 92 -1.72 -3.32 -2.44
N ALA A 93 -2.03 -2.58 -1.37
CA ALA A 93 -1.45 -2.79 -0.05
C ALA A 93 -1.81 -4.17 0.55
N ASN A 94 -3.06 -4.62 0.41
CA ASN A 94 -3.51 -5.93 0.88
C ASN A 94 -2.89 -7.08 0.08
N LEU A 95 -2.70 -6.92 -1.23
CA LEU A 95 -1.96 -7.86 -2.06
C LEU A 95 -0.50 -7.93 -1.64
N GLY A 96 0.13 -6.80 -1.37
CA GLY A 96 1.50 -6.75 -0.83
C GLY A 96 1.63 -7.49 0.49
N PHE A 97 0.70 -7.29 1.42
CA PHE A 97 0.68 -8.02 2.70
C PHE A 97 0.49 -9.53 2.50
N SER A 98 -0.42 -9.92 1.60
CA SER A 98 -0.68 -11.33 1.30
C SER A 98 0.54 -11.99 0.66
N PHE A 99 1.30 -11.25 -0.16
CA PHE A 99 2.55 -11.71 -0.76
C PHE A 99 3.61 -12.02 0.31
N ILE A 100 3.77 -11.13 1.29
CA ILE A 100 4.70 -11.37 2.42
C ILE A 100 4.26 -12.56 3.26
N LYS A 101 2.96 -12.69 3.51
CA LYS A 101 2.39 -13.85 4.21
C LYS A 101 2.63 -15.16 3.45
N LEU A 102 2.60 -15.13 2.12
CA LEU A 102 2.91 -16.28 1.28
C LEU A 102 4.39 -16.68 1.42
N ILE A 103 5.31 -15.70 1.39
CA ILE A 103 6.75 -15.94 1.60
C ILE A 103 7.01 -16.61 2.95
N GLN A 104 6.36 -16.11 4.01
CA GLN A 104 6.49 -16.71 5.34
C GLN A 104 5.99 -18.16 5.34
N ARG A 105 4.80 -18.42 4.78
CA ARG A 105 4.22 -19.76 4.74
C ARG A 105 5.08 -20.74 3.95
N SER A 106 5.67 -20.32 2.84
CA SER A 106 6.61 -21.15 2.07
C SER A 106 7.88 -21.49 2.86
N SER A 107 8.38 -20.54 3.65
CA SER A 107 9.54 -20.76 4.54
C SER A 107 9.23 -21.80 5.62
N GLU A 108 8.06 -21.73 6.24
CA GLU A 108 7.61 -22.71 7.25
C GLU A 108 7.46 -24.13 6.68
N ILE A 109 7.05 -24.26 5.42
CA ILE A 109 6.94 -25.56 4.73
C ILE A 109 8.33 -26.15 4.45
N TRP A 110 9.31 -25.33 4.10
CA TRP A 110 10.65 -25.78 3.71
C TRP A 110 11.55 -26.13 4.91
N LEU A 111 11.24 -25.58 6.09
CA LEU A 111 11.92 -25.85 7.36
C LEU A 111 11.43 -27.15 8.06
N LYS A 112 10.48 -27.86 7.47
CA LYS A 112 9.84 -29.06 8.02
C LYS A 112 10.25 -30.30 7.24
#